data_AF-A0A4U5X331-F1
#
_entry.id   AF-A0A4U5X331-F1
#
_cell.length_a   1.000
_cell.length_b   1.000
_cell.length_c   1.000
_cell.angle_alpha   90.00
_cell.angle_beta   90.00
_cell.angle_gamma   90.00
#
_symmetry.space_group_name_H-M   'P 1'
#
loop_
_entity.id
_entity.type
_entity.pdbx_description
1 polymer ?
#
loop_
_entity_poly.entity_id
_entity_poly.type
_entity_poly.pdbx_seq_one_letter_code
_entity_poly.pdbx_strand_id
1 'polypeptide(L)'
;MTAALRVPRELSARVPAEQRGPGLGRDDVRLLVSRGTRVTHHAFRELPHLLRAGDVLVVNTSCTLAAAVDGWAGDARVVVHFSTRGDDGRWAVELRDPDGRGTTRARAGGPAGTRVRLPGAVLVLEEPLSGRGERLWWARVSVPDAPARTPGRGSARTAPARGAVADVPALLREHGRPIRYSYTERDQPLSVYQTVFALPAPDGSGSAEMPSAARPFTAGLVTELVSRGVQFAPVTLHTGVASAEAHEPPYPERFSVPEASARLVNAARAGGGRVIAVGTTAVRALESAAGADGVVRAREGWTDLVVTPQRGVRVVDGLLTGLHEPEASHLLMLRAVAGRAVVERSYEEALNGRYLWHEFGDVHLLLPGKDLTHGIASATLGENAVSAV
;
A
#
# COMPACT_ATOMS: atom_id res chain seq x y z
N MET A 1 23.16 18.33 -10.35
CA MET A 1 21.73 18.53 -10.58
C MET A 1 21.27 17.45 -11.57
N THR A 2 20.65 16.37 -11.09
CA THR A 2 20.06 15.35 -11.97
C THR A 2 18.72 15.90 -12.48
N ALA A 3 18.52 15.95 -13.80
CA ALA A 3 17.22 16.25 -14.38
C ALA A 3 16.17 15.33 -13.73
N ALA A 4 15.04 15.89 -13.29
CA ALA A 4 13.94 15.07 -12.77
C ALA A 4 13.51 14.10 -13.87
N LEU A 5 13.77 12.82 -13.65
CA LEU A 5 13.52 11.77 -14.61
C LEU A 5 12.00 11.65 -14.78
N ARG A 6 11.46 12.18 -15.88
CA ARG A 6 10.02 12.13 -16.16
C ARG A 6 9.69 10.82 -16.86
N VAL A 7 8.69 10.12 -16.35
CA VAL A 7 8.16 8.90 -16.97
C VAL A 7 7.27 9.29 -18.16
N PRO A 8 7.58 8.86 -19.40
CA PRO A 8 6.70 9.08 -20.54
C PRO A 8 5.32 8.43 -20.33
N ARG A 9 4.25 9.12 -20.72
CA ARG A 9 2.84 8.67 -20.50
C ARG A 9 2.50 7.35 -21.20
N GLU A 10 3.24 7.00 -22.23
CA GLU A 10 3.12 5.73 -22.95
C GLU A 10 3.71 4.54 -22.18
N LEU A 11 4.52 4.79 -21.14
CA LEU A 11 5.05 3.76 -20.26
C LEU A 11 4.15 3.48 -19.06
N SER A 12 3.05 4.21 -18.88
CA SER A 12 2.05 3.88 -17.85
C SER A 12 1.25 2.64 -18.23
N ALA A 13 1.18 1.65 -17.34
CA ALA A 13 0.44 0.41 -17.57
C ALA A 13 -1.08 0.60 -17.51
N ARG A 14 -1.69 1.10 -18.58
CA ARG A 14 -3.11 1.50 -18.60
C ARG A 14 -4.12 0.38 -18.39
N VAL A 15 -3.70 -0.86 -18.63
CA VAL A 15 -4.46 -2.08 -18.38
C VAL A 15 -3.59 -3.15 -17.68
N PRO A 16 -4.21 -4.04 -16.89
CA PRO A 16 -3.55 -5.23 -16.34
C PRO A 16 -2.87 -6.09 -17.40
N ALA A 17 -1.81 -6.81 -17.02
CA ALA A 17 -1.02 -7.66 -17.93
C ALA A 17 -1.88 -8.64 -18.74
N GLU A 18 -2.81 -9.31 -18.06
CA GLU A 18 -3.73 -10.28 -18.67
C GLU A 18 -4.74 -9.69 -19.68
N GLN A 19 -4.81 -8.35 -19.77
CA GLN A 19 -5.67 -7.64 -20.72
C GLN A 19 -4.89 -7.02 -21.89
N ARG A 20 -3.56 -7.16 -21.92
CA ARG A 20 -2.70 -6.57 -22.98
C ARG A 20 -2.68 -7.38 -24.27
N GLY A 21 -3.11 -8.65 -24.22
CA GLY A 21 -3.10 -9.55 -25.36
C GLY A 21 -3.65 -10.93 -25.00
N PRO A 22 -4.00 -11.73 -26.02
CA PRO A 22 -4.53 -13.08 -25.83
C PRO A 22 -3.47 -14.00 -25.21
N GLY A 23 -3.91 -14.86 -24.29
CA GLY A 23 -3.05 -15.85 -23.63
C GLY A 23 -2.14 -15.30 -22.53
N LEU A 24 -2.20 -14.00 -22.23
CA LEU A 24 -1.43 -13.40 -21.15
C LEU A 24 -2.10 -13.61 -19.79
N GLY A 25 -1.30 -13.99 -18.80
CA GLY A 25 -1.63 -14.04 -17.38
C GLY A 25 -1.09 -12.84 -16.63
N ARG A 26 -1.42 -12.75 -15.34
CA ARG A 26 -0.92 -11.68 -14.46
C ARG A 26 0.61 -11.72 -14.24
N ASP A 27 1.23 -12.89 -14.45
CA ASP A 27 2.68 -13.10 -14.37
C ASP A 27 3.41 -12.83 -15.70
N ASP A 28 2.70 -12.47 -16.78
CA ASP A 28 3.28 -11.95 -18.04
C ASP A 28 3.69 -10.48 -17.93
N VAL A 29 4.43 -10.17 -16.86
CA VAL A 29 5.11 -8.88 -16.69
C VAL A 29 6.61 -9.08 -16.74
N ARG A 30 7.34 -8.02 -17.06
CA ARG A 30 8.80 -8.05 -17.04
C ARG A 30 9.28 -7.86 -15.61
N LEU A 31 10.48 -8.36 -15.36
CA LEU A 31 11.20 -8.22 -14.11
C LEU A 31 12.56 -7.59 -14.39
N LEU A 32 12.77 -6.39 -13.87
CA LEU A 32 14.10 -5.79 -13.79
C LEU A 32 14.77 -6.33 -12.52
N VAL A 33 16.04 -6.73 -12.61
CA VAL A 33 16.80 -7.20 -11.44
C VAL A 33 18.05 -6.37 -11.30
N SER A 34 18.17 -5.68 -10.17
CA SER A 34 19.36 -4.92 -9.79
C SER A 34 20.09 -5.63 -8.66
N ARG A 35 21.38 -5.93 -8.87
CA ARG A 35 22.29 -6.48 -7.86
C ARG A 35 23.45 -5.51 -7.72
N GLY A 36 23.38 -4.61 -6.74
CA GLY A 36 24.15 -3.37 -6.78
C GLY A 36 23.83 -2.61 -8.08
N THR A 37 24.84 -2.00 -8.72
CA THR A 37 24.65 -1.25 -9.97
C THR A 37 24.51 -2.12 -11.21
N ARG A 38 24.69 -3.45 -11.11
CA ARG A 38 24.45 -4.37 -12.22
C ARG A 38 22.95 -4.59 -12.40
N VAL A 39 22.45 -4.28 -13.60
CA VAL A 39 21.04 -4.46 -13.99
C VAL A 39 20.92 -5.58 -15.01
N THR A 40 19.88 -6.41 -14.89
CA THR A 40 19.54 -7.49 -15.83
C THR A 40 18.04 -7.54 -16.05
N HIS A 41 17.62 -8.06 -17.21
CA HIS A 41 16.24 -8.10 -17.67
C HIS A 41 15.74 -9.53 -17.73
N HIS A 42 14.56 -9.77 -17.15
CA HIS A 42 13.94 -11.09 -17.04
C HIS A 42 12.43 -10.97 -17.28
N ALA A 43 11.76 -12.10 -17.48
CA ALA A 43 10.34 -12.24 -17.22
C ALA A 43 10.09 -12.50 -15.73
N PHE A 44 8.95 -12.07 -15.21
CA PHE A 44 8.61 -12.30 -13.80
C PHE A 44 8.53 -13.79 -13.42
N ARG A 45 8.14 -14.62 -14.38
CA ARG A 45 8.13 -16.10 -14.29
C ARG A 45 9.50 -16.71 -13.97
N GLU A 46 10.59 -15.99 -14.25
CA GLU A 46 11.95 -16.43 -13.96
C GLU A 46 12.38 -16.17 -12.51
N LEU A 47 11.56 -15.46 -11.71
CA LEU A 47 11.82 -15.19 -10.29
C LEU A 47 12.29 -16.42 -9.48
N PRO A 48 11.71 -17.63 -9.64
CA PRO A 48 12.15 -18.81 -8.90
C PRO A 48 13.61 -19.22 -9.16
N HIS A 49 14.19 -18.81 -10.29
CA HIS A 49 15.60 -19.06 -10.66
C HIS A 49 16.54 -17.94 -10.17
N LEU A 50 15.99 -16.80 -9.75
CA LEU A 50 16.73 -15.61 -9.32
C LEU A 50 16.90 -15.55 -7.79
N LEU A 51 16.10 -16.32 -7.08
CA LEU A 51 16.14 -16.51 -5.63
C LEU A 51 16.88 -17.80 -5.26
N ARG A 52 17.20 -17.94 -3.98
CA ARG A 52 17.94 -19.07 -3.42
C ARG A 52 17.11 -19.73 -2.33
N ALA A 53 17.36 -21.01 -2.09
CA ALA A 53 16.80 -21.70 -0.92
C ALA A 53 17.20 -20.93 0.36
N GLY A 54 16.24 -20.76 1.28
CA GLY A 54 16.41 -19.98 2.50
C GLY A 54 16.10 -18.49 2.36
N ASP A 55 15.86 -17.96 1.15
CA ASP A 55 15.28 -16.62 1.02
C ASP A 55 13.85 -16.60 1.58
N VAL A 56 13.47 -15.51 2.24
CA VAL A 56 12.12 -15.25 2.75
C VAL A 56 11.50 -14.11 1.97
N LEU A 57 10.36 -14.36 1.33
CA LEU A 57 9.50 -13.32 0.78
C LEU A 57 8.49 -12.86 1.82
N VAL A 58 8.56 -11.59 2.23
CA VAL A 58 7.60 -10.98 3.15
C VAL A 58 6.46 -10.39 2.34
N VAL A 59 5.26 -10.94 2.48
CA VAL A 59 4.10 -10.62 1.64
C VAL A 59 2.98 -9.98 2.47
N ASN A 60 2.41 -8.89 1.97
CA ASN A 60 1.23 -8.28 2.58
C ASN A 60 -0.03 -9.05 2.17
N THR A 61 -0.78 -9.51 3.17
CA THR A 61 -2.00 -10.33 3.01
C THR A 61 -3.30 -9.52 3.08
N SER A 62 -3.21 -8.20 3.23
CA SER A 62 -4.38 -7.32 3.25
C SER A 62 -5.19 -7.43 1.93
N CYS A 63 -6.48 -7.75 2.04
CA CYS A 63 -7.42 -7.69 0.90
C CYS A 63 -7.65 -6.25 0.46
N THR A 64 -7.73 -6.02 -0.85
CA THR A 64 -8.23 -4.72 -1.36
C THR A 64 -9.74 -4.63 -1.18
N LEU A 65 -10.23 -3.49 -0.73
CA LEU A 65 -11.65 -3.21 -0.55
C LEU A 65 -12.23 -2.55 -1.81
N ALA A 66 -13.52 -2.71 -2.02
CA ALA A 66 -14.30 -1.92 -2.96
C ALA A 66 -14.57 -0.52 -2.37
N ALA A 67 -13.49 0.23 -2.14
CA ALA A 67 -13.46 1.38 -1.25
C ALA A 67 -14.10 2.66 -1.79
N ALA A 68 -14.55 2.71 -3.04
CA ALA A 68 -15.23 3.87 -3.61
C ALA A 68 -16.75 3.65 -3.66
N VAL A 69 -17.52 4.54 -3.03
CA VAL A 69 -19.00 4.51 -3.03
C VAL A 69 -19.54 5.84 -3.54
N ASP A 70 -20.50 5.80 -4.47
CA ASP A 70 -21.18 6.99 -4.95
C ASP A 70 -22.15 7.54 -3.88
N GLY A 71 -22.22 8.87 -3.77
CA GLY A 71 -23.07 9.54 -2.81
C GLY A 71 -23.48 10.95 -3.22
N TRP A 72 -24.20 11.61 -2.32
CA TRP A 72 -24.69 12.98 -2.51
C TRP A 72 -24.46 13.84 -1.27
N ALA A 73 -23.73 14.94 -1.45
CA ALA A 73 -23.57 16.00 -0.46
C ALA A 73 -24.53 17.15 -0.82
N GLY A 74 -25.69 17.19 -0.17
CA GLY A 74 -26.82 18.01 -0.65
C GLY A 74 -27.32 17.49 -2.01
N ASP A 75 -27.27 18.35 -3.02
CA ASP A 75 -27.61 18.04 -4.41
C ASP A 75 -26.37 17.69 -5.27
N ALA A 76 -25.16 17.93 -4.74
CA ALA A 76 -23.93 17.62 -5.46
C ALA A 76 -23.60 16.13 -5.38
N ARG A 77 -23.38 15.50 -6.53
CA ARG A 77 -22.88 14.13 -6.60
C ARG A 77 -21.42 14.09 -6.18
N VAL A 78 -21.08 13.15 -5.30
CA VAL A 78 -19.73 12.93 -4.80
C VAL A 78 -19.39 11.44 -4.85
N VAL A 79 -18.10 11.12 -4.78
CA VAL A 79 -17.60 9.76 -4.53
C VAL A 79 -16.89 9.78 -3.18
N VAL A 80 -17.23 8.84 -2.30
CA VAL A 80 -16.55 8.63 -1.03
C VAL A 80 -15.53 7.54 -1.20
N HIS A 81 -14.26 7.87 -1.02
CA HIS A 81 -13.20 6.88 -0.88
C HIS A 81 -13.02 6.55 0.60
N PHE A 82 -13.31 5.31 0.97
CA PHE A 82 -13.06 4.78 2.31
C PHE A 82 -11.60 4.39 2.45
N SER A 83 -10.93 4.98 3.42
CA SER A 83 -9.48 4.85 3.58
C SER A 83 -9.12 3.83 4.65
N THR A 84 -9.42 4.15 5.90
CA THR A 84 -8.95 3.37 7.05
C THR A 84 -9.97 3.41 8.16
N ARG A 85 -10.23 2.26 8.78
CA ARG A 85 -11.12 2.16 9.92
C ARG A 85 -10.35 2.45 11.21
N GLY A 86 -10.80 3.43 11.97
CA GLY A 86 -10.27 3.73 13.31
C GLY A 86 -10.83 2.77 14.38
N ASP A 87 -10.12 2.69 15.50
CA ASP A 87 -10.48 1.81 16.63
C ASP A 87 -11.79 2.24 17.31
N ASP A 88 -12.18 3.51 17.17
CA ASP A 88 -13.43 4.09 17.70
C ASP A 88 -14.64 3.88 16.75
N GLY A 89 -14.46 3.09 15.69
CA GLY A 89 -15.49 2.78 14.70
C GLY A 89 -15.69 3.86 13.64
N ARG A 90 -14.97 4.99 13.70
CA ARG A 90 -14.95 5.98 12.62
C ARG A 90 -14.16 5.45 11.42
N TRP A 91 -14.42 6.04 10.27
CA TRP A 91 -13.66 5.79 9.05
C TRP A 91 -12.97 7.08 8.61
N ALA A 92 -11.68 6.98 8.33
CA ALA A 92 -10.99 7.97 7.52
C ALA A 92 -11.53 7.85 6.09
N VAL A 93 -12.02 8.96 5.55
CA VAL A 93 -12.60 9.02 4.21
C VAL A 93 -12.11 10.24 3.46
N GLU A 94 -12.17 10.16 2.14
CA GLU A 94 -11.94 11.28 1.24
C GLU A 94 -13.19 11.49 0.38
N LEU A 95 -13.65 12.74 0.29
CA LEU A 95 -14.68 13.11 -0.68
C LEU A 95 -14.02 13.54 -1.99
N ARG A 96 -14.57 13.08 -3.11
CA ARG A 96 -14.14 13.43 -4.45
C ARG A 96 -15.29 13.86 -5.34
N ASP A 97 -14.98 14.70 -6.31
CA ASP A 97 -15.93 15.03 -7.38
C ASP A 97 -15.75 14.02 -8.53
N PRO A 98 -16.84 13.41 -9.03
CA PRO A 98 -16.76 12.53 -10.20
C PRO A 98 -16.39 13.36 -11.45
N ASP A 99 -15.49 12.86 -12.28
CA ASP A 99 -15.01 13.60 -13.46
C ASP A 99 -15.69 13.23 -14.78
N GLY A 100 -16.68 12.33 -14.72
CA GLY A 100 -17.42 11.82 -15.87
C GLY A 100 -16.72 10.74 -16.69
N ARG A 101 -15.49 10.34 -16.34
CA ARG A 101 -14.69 9.32 -17.04
C ARG A 101 -14.51 8.02 -16.23
N GLY A 102 -15.12 7.96 -15.05
CA GLY A 102 -14.97 6.87 -14.07
C GLY A 102 -13.85 7.13 -13.04
N THR A 103 -13.10 8.21 -13.22
CA THR A 103 -12.11 8.71 -12.26
C THR A 103 -12.70 9.87 -11.44
N THR A 104 -11.90 10.40 -10.52
CA THR A 104 -12.37 11.43 -9.58
C THR A 104 -11.34 12.53 -9.43
N ARG A 105 -11.77 13.75 -9.11
CA ARG A 105 -10.89 14.90 -8.88
C ARG A 105 -10.80 15.29 -7.42
N ALA A 106 -9.71 15.96 -7.09
CA ALA A 106 -9.52 16.64 -5.84
C ALA A 106 -10.70 17.58 -5.49
N ARG A 107 -11.16 17.44 -4.25
CA ARG A 107 -12.21 18.21 -3.59
C ARG A 107 -11.74 18.47 -2.15
N ALA A 108 -11.76 19.72 -1.72
CA ALA A 108 -11.55 20.02 -0.31
C ALA A 108 -12.61 19.30 0.54
N GLY A 109 -12.26 18.92 1.76
CA GLY A 109 -13.25 18.46 2.71
C GLY A 109 -14.37 19.48 2.92
N GLY A 110 -15.57 19.01 3.20
CA GLY A 110 -16.64 19.88 3.67
C GLY A 110 -16.40 20.28 5.14
N PRO A 111 -17.07 21.31 5.66
CA PRO A 111 -17.00 21.62 7.09
C PRO A 111 -17.46 20.42 7.95
N ALA A 112 -17.00 20.37 9.20
CA ALA A 112 -17.51 19.43 10.20
C ALA A 112 -19.04 19.44 10.23
N GLY A 113 -19.66 18.27 10.29
CA GLY A 113 -21.11 18.07 10.18
C GLY A 113 -21.63 17.91 8.76
N THR A 114 -20.79 18.00 7.72
CA THR A 114 -21.19 17.71 6.34
C THR A 114 -21.77 16.29 6.25
N ARG A 115 -23.00 16.18 5.75
CA ARG A 115 -23.72 14.92 5.57
C ARG A 115 -23.65 14.47 4.11
N VAL A 116 -23.25 13.23 3.90
CA VAL A 116 -23.24 12.57 2.59
C VAL A 116 -24.23 11.41 2.62
N ARG A 117 -25.22 11.47 1.74
CA ARG A 117 -26.17 10.36 1.53
C ARG A 117 -25.48 9.28 0.71
N LEU A 118 -25.48 8.07 1.22
CA LEU A 118 -24.98 6.86 0.57
C LEU A 118 -26.17 5.89 0.36
N PRO A 119 -26.04 4.88 -0.51
CA PRO A 119 -27.02 3.80 -0.60
C PRO A 119 -27.23 3.14 0.77
N GLY A 120 -28.44 3.22 1.34
CA GLY A 120 -28.77 2.62 2.63
C GLY A 120 -28.09 3.23 3.86
N ALA A 121 -27.30 4.31 3.72
CA ALA A 121 -26.50 4.88 4.80
C ALA A 121 -26.35 6.40 4.71
N VAL A 122 -25.98 7.04 5.81
CA VAL A 122 -25.54 8.43 5.86
C VAL A 122 -24.19 8.49 6.53
N LEU A 123 -23.25 9.14 5.84
CA LEU A 123 -21.93 9.47 6.34
C LEU A 123 -21.91 10.92 6.82
N VAL A 124 -21.29 11.17 7.97
CA VAL A 124 -21.12 12.51 8.54
C VAL A 124 -19.64 12.77 8.78
N LEU A 125 -19.09 13.81 8.15
CA LEU A 125 -17.73 14.27 8.41
C LEU A 125 -17.67 14.91 9.80
N GLU A 126 -16.72 14.51 10.63
CA GLU A 126 -16.57 15.03 11.99
C GLU A 126 -15.41 16.00 12.10
N GLU A 127 -14.20 15.57 11.72
CA GLU A 127 -12.99 16.39 11.82
C GLU A 127 -11.94 15.94 10.78
N PRO A 128 -11.02 16.83 10.37
CA PRO A 128 -9.90 16.45 9.52
C PRO A 128 -9.06 15.35 10.17
N LEU A 129 -8.59 14.39 9.38
CA LEU A 129 -7.72 13.30 9.86
C LEU A 129 -6.40 13.84 10.43
N SER A 130 -5.89 14.92 9.84
CA SER A 130 -4.68 15.59 10.32
C SER A 130 -4.87 17.11 10.22
N GLY A 131 -4.25 17.86 11.14
CA GLY A 131 -4.25 19.33 11.10
C GLY A 131 -3.46 19.94 9.93
N ARG A 132 -2.85 19.12 9.06
CA ARG A 132 -2.05 19.55 7.91
C ARG A 132 -2.71 19.28 6.55
N GLY A 133 -3.78 18.49 6.52
CA GLY A 133 -4.43 18.06 5.28
C GLY A 133 -5.94 18.25 5.34
N GLU A 134 -6.50 18.95 4.36
CA GLU A 134 -7.94 19.24 4.28
C GLU A 134 -8.75 18.13 3.59
N ARG A 135 -8.05 17.10 3.09
CA ARG A 135 -8.58 16.10 2.16
C ARG A 135 -9.22 14.89 2.87
N LEU A 136 -8.51 14.31 3.84
CA LEU A 136 -8.96 13.15 4.60
C LEU A 136 -9.67 13.58 5.89
N TRP A 137 -10.79 12.95 6.19
CA TRP A 137 -11.64 13.28 7.33
C TRP A 137 -12.02 12.02 8.09
N TRP A 138 -12.07 12.13 9.42
CA TRP A 138 -12.79 11.16 10.23
C TRP A 138 -14.28 11.34 10.04
N ALA A 139 -14.98 10.25 9.77
CA ALA A 139 -16.41 10.24 9.55
C ALA A 139 -17.09 9.07 10.26
N ARG A 140 -18.33 9.28 10.70
CA ARG A 140 -19.22 8.20 11.14
C ARG A 140 -20.19 7.85 10.04
N VAL A 141 -20.48 6.56 9.91
CA VAL A 141 -21.52 6.04 9.02
C VAL A 141 -22.63 5.44 9.86
N SER A 142 -23.85 5.85 9.57
CA SER A 142 -25.06 5.43 10.27
C SER A 142 -26.14 5.02 9.26
N VAL A 143 -26.98 4.06 9.63
CA VAL A 143 -28.18 3.72 8.85
C VAL A 143 -29.25 4.75 9.22
N PRO A 144 -30.02 5.29 8.24
CA PRO A 144 -31.19 6.10 8.55
C PRO A 144 -32.14 5.30 9.45
N ASP A 145 -32.69 5.93 10.48
CA ASP A 145 -33.75 5.29 11.26
C ASP A 145 -34.87 4.86 10.30
N ALA A 146 -35.39 3.64 10.47
CA ALA A 146 -36.62 3.24 9.82
C ALA A 146 -37.68 4.31 10.10
N PRO A 147 -38.52 4.70 9.11
CA PRO A 147 -39.54 5.72 9.36
C PRO A 147 -40.35 5.29 10.57
N ALA A 148 -40.38 6.15 11.59
CA ALA A 148 -41.11 5.89 12.82
C ALA A 148 -42.53 5.45 12.44
N ARG A 149 -42.93 4.23 12.85
CA ARG A 149 -44.35 3.86 12.83
C ARG A 149 -45.10 4.99 13.52
N THR A 150 -46.07 5.57 12.82
CA THR A 150 -46.79 6.78 13.22
C THR A 150 -47.08 6.76 14.73
N PRO A 151 -46.55 7.72 15.51
CA PRO A 151 -46.83 7.74 16.94
C PRO A 151 -48.32 8.04 17.14
N GLY A 152 -49.00 7.23 17.93
CA GLY A 152 -50.26 7.65 18.54
C GLY A 152 -50.04 8.97 19.28
N ARG A 153 -50.99 9.90 19.13
CA ARG A 153 -50.93 11.27 19.68
C ARG A 153 -50.46 11.26 21.14
N GLY A 154 -49.29 11.86 21.40
CA GLY A 154 -48.82 12.19 22.74
C GLY A 154 -47.47 11.59 23.09
N SER A 155 -46.38 12.11 22.51
CA SER A 155 -45.07 12.02 23.16
C SER A 155 -44.20 13.19 22.76
N ALA A 156 -43.49 13.73 23.75
CA ALA A 156 -42.65 14.90 23.66
C ALA A 156 -41.52 14.72 22.66
N ARG A 157 -41.09 15.86 22.09
CA ARG A 157 -40.01 16.03 21.13
C ARG A 157 -38.68 15.53 21.71
N THR A 158 -38.36 14.25 21.55
CA THR A 158 -37.01 13.71 21.74
C THR A 158 -36.12 14.17 20.59
N ALA A 159 -34.88 14.58 20.91
CA ALA A 159 -33.82 14.82 19.93
C ALA A 159 -33.72 13.64 18.94
N PRO A 160 -33.33 13.86 17.66
CA PRO A 160 -33.21 12.77 16.71
C PRO A 160 -32.27 11.71 17.28
N ALA A 161 -32.74 10.46 17.34
CA ALA A 161 -31.92 9.32 17.72
C ALA A 161 -30.71 9.29 16.76
N ARG A 162 -29.51 9.08 17.30
CA ARG A 162 -28.35 8.78 16.47
C ARG A 162 -28.65 7.44 15.80
N GLY A 163 -28.84 7.43 14.48
CA GLY A 163 -29.11 6.21 13.72
C GLY A 163 -28.09 5.12 14.02
N ALA A 164 -28.50 3.86 13.94
CA ALA A 164 -27.64 2.72 14.25
C ALA A 164 -26.33 2.76 13.44
N VAL A 165 -25.22 2.35 14.06
CA VAL A 165 -23.91 2.28 13.39
C VAL A 165 -24.03 1.34 12.19
N ALA A 166 -23.63 1.81 11.00
CA ALA A 166 -23.71 1.01 9.79
C ALA A 166 -22.60 -0.03 9.73
N ASP A 167 -22.91 -1.21 9.19
CA ASP A 167 -21.91 -2.17 8.74
C ASP A 167 -21.26 -1.66 7.45
N VAL A 168 -20.20 -0.86 7.59
CA VAL A 168 -19.47 -0.30 6.46
C VAL A 168 -18.88 -1.40 5.56
N PRO A 169 -18.23 -2.47 6.07
CA PRO A 169 -17.83 -3.59 5.22
C PRO A 169 -18.96 -4.17 4.35
N ALA A 170 -20.19 -4.27 4.85
CA ALA A 170 -21.34 -4.67 4.05
C ALA A 170 -21.70 -3.66 2.97
N LEU A 171 -21.75 -2.36 3.32
CA LEU A 171 -21.96 -1.27 2.37
C LEU A 171 -20.95 -1.31 1.22
N LEU A 172 -19.66 -1.51 1.52
CA LEU A 172 -18.60 -1.58 0.51
C LEU A 172 -18.76 -2.79 -0.40
N ARG A 173 -19.13 -3.96 0.14
CA ARG A 173 -19.38 -5.16 -0.68
C ARG A 173 -20.57 -5.00 -1.62
N GLU A 174 -21.62 -4.34 -1.18
CA GLU A 174 -22.87 -4.23 -1.95
C GLU A 174 -22.85 -3.09 -2.97
N HIS A 175 -22.27 -1.95 -2.61
CA HIS A 175 -22.36 -0.71 -3.40
C HIS A 175 -21.01 -0.11 -3.78
N GLY A 176 -19.92 -0.69 -3.29
CA GLY A 176 -18.58 -0.21 -3.54
C GLY A 176 -18.01 -0.67 -4.88
N ARG A 177 -16.97 0.05 -5.33
CA ARG A 177 -16.07 -0.37 -6.40
C ARG A 177 -14.61 -0.08 -6.01
N PRO A 178 -13.61 -0.74 -6.63
CA PRO A 178 -12.22 -0.37 -6.42
C PRO A 178 -11.98 1.11 -6.74
N ILE A 179 -11.06 1.75 -6.04
CA ILE A 179 -10.60 3.09 -6.42
C ILE A 179 -9.85 2.96 -7.75
N ARG A 180 -10.28 3.74 -8.74
CA ARG A 180 -9.68 3.70 -10.07
C ARG A 180 -8.46 4.62 -10.14
N TYR A 181 -7.34 4.06 -10.58
CA TYR A 181 -6.15 4.84 -10.89
C TYR A 181 -6.36 5.75 -12.10
N SER A 182 -5.92 7.00 -12.00
CA SER A 182 -6.14 8.03 -13.03
C SER A 182 -5.51 7.70 -14.39
N TYR A 183 -4.45 6.89 -14.43
CA TYR A 183 -3.78 6.48 -15.66
C TYR A 183 -4.46 5.30 -16.39
N THR A 184 -5.47 4.66 -15.78
CA THR A 184 -6.12 3.47 -16.35
C THR A 184 -7.23 3.85 -17.33
N GLU A 185 -7.41 3.04 -18.37
CA GLU A 185 -8.38 3.30 -19.44
C GLU A 185 -9.84 3.11 -19.01
N ARG A 186 -10.09 2.18 -18.09
CA ARG A 186 -11.43 1.81 -17.62
C ARG A 186 -11.37 1.21 -16.22
N ASP A 187 -12.54 1.13 -15.60
CA ASP A 187 -12.74 0.45 -14.33
C ASP A 187 -12.37 -1.04 -14.48
N GLN A 188 -11.85 -1.60 -13.40
CA GLN A 188 -11.46 -3.00 -13.33
C GLN A 188 -12.27 -3.69 -12.22
N PRO A 189 -12.65 -4.97 -12.40
CA PRO A 189 -13.33 -5.70 -11.34
C PRO A 189 -12.42 -5.85 -10.12
N LEU A 190 -12.99 -5.98 -8.92
CA LEU A 190 -12.22 -6.09 -7.67
C LEU A 190 -11.17 -7.21 -7.71
N SER A 191 -11.45 -8.31 -8.41
CA SER A 191 -10.53 -9.45 -8.58
C SER A 191 -9.20 -9.09 -9.24
N VAL A 192 -9.14 -8.02 -10.05
CA VAL A 192 -7.91 -7.51 -10.66
C VAL A 192 -6.98 -6.86 -9.63
N TYR A 193 -7.53 -6.37 -8.52
CA TYR A 193 -6.81 -5.74 -7.42
C TYR A 193 -6.40 -6.74 -6.32
N GLN A 194 -6.93 -7.96 -6.34
CA GLN A 194 -6.57 -8.99 -5.36
C GLN A 194 -5.29 -9.73 -5.74
N THR A 195 -4.38 -9.83 -4.78
CA THR A 195 -3.20 -10.69 -4.87
C THR A 195 -3.54 -12.12 -4.46
N VAL A 196 -2.67 -13.08 -4.79
CA VAL A 196 -2.87 -14.48 -4.37
C VAL A 196 -2.68 -14.69 -2.87
N PHE A 197 -2.14 -13.68 -2.18
CA PHE A 197 -1.88 -13.70 -0.74
C PHE A 197 -2.99 -13.03 0.07
N ALA A 198 -4.02 -12.48 -0.59
CA ALA A 198 -5.09 -11.76 0.06
C ALA A 198 -5.90 -12.70 0.98
N LEU A 199 -5.97 -12.37 2.26
CA LEU A 199 -6.72 -13.11 3.29
C LEU A 199 -7.79 -12.19 3.92
N PRO A 200 -9.07 -12.59 3.92
CA PRO A 200 -10.12 -11.79 4.53
C PRO A 200 -9.89 -11.59 6.04
N ALA A 201 -10.00 -10.34 6.50
CA ALA A 201 -9.97 -10.04 7.93
C ALA A 201 -11.33 -10.34 8.58
N PRO A 202 -11.38 -10.88 9.81
CA PRO A 202 -12.64 -11.21 10.49
C PRO A 202 -13.60 -10.02 10.67
N ASP A 203 -13.05 -8.82 10.83
CA ASP A 203 -13.80 -7.57 11.00
C ASP A 203 -14.16 -6.88 9.67
N GLY A 204 -13.89 -7.52 8.53
CA GLY A 204 -14.09 -6.99 7.19
C GLY A 204 -13.13 -5.86 6.80
N SER A 205 -12.07 -5.62 7.59
CA SER A 205 -11.04 -4.64 7.26
C SER A 205 -10.16 -5.10 6.10
N GLY A 206 -9.50 -4.14 5.47
CA GLY A 206 -8.68 -4.34 4.29
C GLY A 206 -8.07 -3.01 3.86
N SER A 207 -7.34 -3.05 2.75
CA SER A 207 -6.74 -1.87 2.16
C SER A 207 -7.68 -1.20 1.16
N ALA A 208 -7.69 0.13 1.12
CA ALA A 208 -8.24 0.87 -0.01
C ALA A 208 -7.37 0.67 -1.27
N GLU A 209 -6.05 0.59 -1.08
CA GLU A 209 -5.06 0.42 -2.14
C GLU A 209 -4.47 -0.99 -2.18
N MET A 210 -4.23 -1.54 -3.37
CA MET A 210 -3.70 -2.90 -3.46
C MET A 210 -2.20 -2.98 -3.11
N PRO A 211 -1.72 -4.09 -2.52
CA PRO A 211 -0.29 -4.40 -2.44
C PRO A 211 0.26 -4.84 -3.82
N SER A 212 0.36 -3.88 -4.74
CA SER A 212 0.53 -4.10 -6.19
C SER A 212 1.77 -4.90 -6.58
N ALA A 213 2.87 -4.78 -5.84
CA ALA A 213 4.09 -5.55 -6.08
C ALA A 213 3.88 -7.08 -6.01
N ALA A 214 2.88 -7.53 -5.26
CA ALA A 214 2.52 -8.94 -5.14
C ALA A 214 1.47 -9.39 -6.17
N ARG A 215 0.93 -8.47 -6.99
CA ARG A 215 -0.10 -8.77 -7.99
C ARG A 215 0.34 -9.83 -9.01
N PRO A 216 1.57 -9.80 -9.55
CA PRO A 216 1.97 -10.74 -10.59
C PRO A 216 2.17 -12.18 -10.11
N PHE A 217 2.19 -12.43 -8.80
CA PHE A 217 2.28 -13.80 -8.30
C PHE A 217 1.03 -14.61 -8.72
N THR A 218 1.26 -15.88 -9.05
CA THR A 218 0.22 -16.88 -9.31
C THR A 218 0.39 -18.04 -8.34
N ALA A 219 -0.66 -18.84 -8.13
CA ALA A 219 -0.55 -20.03 -7.28
C ALA A 219 0.54 -21.00 -7.77
N GLY A 220 0.68 -21.14 -9.10
CA GLY A 220 1.75 -21.93 -9.71
C GLY A 220 3.14 -21.38 -9.39
N LEU A 221 3.37 -20.08 -9.56
CA LEU A 221 4.64 -19.44 -9.24
C LEU A 221 5.00 -19.56 -7.75
N VAL A 222 4.02 -19.37 -6.86
CA VAL A 222 4.21 -19.54 -5.41
C VAL A 222 4.61 -20.99 -5.09
N THR A 223 3.94 -21.97 -5.71
CA THR A 223 4.27 -23.38 -5.53
C THR A 223 5.69 -23.68 -5.99
N GLU A 224 6.11 -23.15 -7.15
CA GLU A 224 7.47 -23.33 -7.65
C GLU A 224 8.51 -22.71 -6.71
N LEU A 225 8.27 -21.50 -6.21
CA LEU A 225 9.13 -20.83 -5.22
C LEU A 225 9.30 -21.68 -3.96
N VAL A 226 8.20 -22.18 -3.39
CA VAL A 226 8.22 -23.06 -2.21
C VAL A 226 8.99 -24.35 -2.49
N SER A 227 8.78 -24.98 -3.66
CA SER A 227 9.48 -26.22 -4.05
C SER A 227 11.00 -26.04 -4.15
N ARG A 228 11.47 -24.81 -4.41
CA ARG A 228 12.88 -24.43 -4.46
C ARG A 228 13.45 -23.98 -3.11
N GLY A 229 12.66 -24.05 -2.04
CA GLY A 229 13.08 -23.69 -0.69
C GLY A 229 13.00 -22.20 -0.38
N VAL A 230 12.27 -21.40 -1.18
CA VAL A 230 11.90 -20.03 -0.81
C VAL A 230 10.73 -20.08 0.18
N GLN A 231 10.83 -19.32 1.25
CA GLN A 231 9.83 -19.26 2.32
C GLN A 231 8.97 -18.00 2.18
N PHE A 232 7.75 -18.04 2.72
CA PHE A 232 6.84 -16.89 2.72
C PHE A 232 6.49 -16.50 4.15
N ALA A 233 6.69 -15.22 4.48
CA ALA A 233 6.33 -14.64 5.77
C ALA A 233 5.16 -13.67 5.59
N PRO A 234 3.91 -14.06 5.92
CA PRO A 234 2.76 -13.20 5.77
C PRO A 234 2.78 -12.07 6.81
N VAL A 235 2.48 -10.86 6.38
CA VAL A 235 2.18 -9.71 7.24
C VAL A 235 0.88 -9.08 6.81
N THR A 236 0.30 -8.22 7.64
CA THR A 236 -0.85 -7.40 7.27
C THR A 236 -0.48 -5.93 7.41
N LEU A 237 -0.78 -5.13 6.40
CA LEU A 237 -0.83 -3.68 6.50
C LEU A 237 -1.99 -3.18 5.64
N HIS A 238 -3.00 -2.61 6.30
CA HIS A 238 -4.18 -2.05 5.66
C HIS A 238 -3.88 -0.64 5.18
N THR A 239 -3.46 -0.53 3.92
CA THR A 239 -3.18 0.75 3.28
C THR A 239 -4.46 1.50 2.99
N GLY A 240 -4.55 2.76 3.38
CA GLY A 240 -5.68 3.58 2.97
C GLY A 240 -5.43 4.27 1.63
N VAL A 241 -6.20 5.32 1.34
CA VAL A 241 -6.17 6.03 0.05
C VAL A 241 -4.85 6.78 -0.11
N ALA A 242 -4.07 6.38 -1.11
CA ALA A 242 -2.89 7.11 -1.56
C ALA A 242 -3.33 8.13 -2.62
N SER A 243 -3.30 9.43 -2.29
CA SER A 243 -3.37 10.43 -3.35
C SER A 243 -1.98 10.60 -3.93
N ALA A 244 -1.81 10.28 -5.21
CA ALA A 244 -0.58 10.59 -5.95
C ALA A 244 -0.28 12.11 -6.01
N GLU A 245 -1.18 12.96 -5.48
CA GLU A 245 -1.18 14.39 -5.76
C GLU A 245 -0.57 15.26 -4.63
N ALA A 246 -0.27 14.73 -3.43
CA ALA A 246 -0.13 15.61 -2.26
C ALA A 246 1.16 15.58 -1.41
N HIS A 247 2.17 14.73 -1.67
CA HIS A 247 3.40 14.66 -0.84
C HIS A 247 3.14 14.61 0.69
N GLU A 248 1.94 14.16 1.10
CA GLU A 248 1.53 14.11 2.50
C GLU A 248 2.34 13.03 3.21
N PRO A 249 2.79 13.25 4.46
CA PRO A 249 3.35 12.16 5.25
C PRO A 249 2.31 11.05 5.40
N PRO A 250 2.72 9.77 5.42
CA PRO A 250 1.78 8.68 5.65
C PRO A 250 1.10 8.89 7.00
N TYR A 251 -0.23 8.90 7.00
CA TYR A 251 -0.98 8.82 8.25
C TYR A 251 -0.87 7.39 8.81
N PRO A 252 -1.17 7.19 10.11
CA PRO A 252 -1.07 5.88 10.73
C PRO A 252 -1.94 4.85 10.00
N GLU A 253 -1.34 3.72 9.67
CA GLU A 253 -2.03 2.58 9.05
C GLU A 253 -1.97 1.36 9.97
N ARG A 254 -3.05 0.58 10.01
CA ARG A 254 -3.13 -0.60 10.85
C ARG A 254 -2.28 -1.72 10.25
N PHE A 255 -1.44 -2.33 11.06
CA PHE A 255 -0.56 -3.42 10.66
C PHE A 255 -0.50 -4.53 11.70
N SER A 256 -0.08 -5.71 11.26
CA SER A 256 0.22 -6.85 12.11
C SER A 256 1.35 -7.68 11.51
N VAL A 257 2.33 -8.02 12.34
CA VAL A 257 3.38 -9.01 12.07
C VAL A 257 3.15 -10.17 13.05
N PRO A 258 2.61 -11.30 12.58
CA PRO A 258 2.37 -12.46 13.43
C PRO A 258 3.67 -13.06 13.98
N GLU A 259 3.56 -13.76 15.12
CA GLU A 259 4.71 -14.41 15.76
C GLU A 259 5.40 -15.42 14.85
N ALA A 260 4.63 -16.21 14.09
CA ALA A 260 5.17 -17.16 13.13
C ALA A 260 6.05 -16.46 12.07
N SER A 261 5.60 -15.32 11.54
CA SER A 261 6.35 -14.53 10.56
C SER A 261 7.61 -13.91 11.17
N ALA A 262 7.53 -13.38 12.39
CA ALA A 262 8.68 -12.85 13.11
C ALA A 262 9.75 -13.94 13.34
N ARG A 263 9.35 -15.12 13.82
CA ARG A 263 10.25 -16.26 14.04
C ARG A 263 10.88 -16.74 12.72
N LEU A 264 10.09 -16.87 11.65
CA LEU A 264 10.58 -17.27 10.33
C LEU A 264 11.64 -16.30 9.80
N VAL A 265 11.36 -15.00 9.87
CA VAL A 265 12.29 -13.95 9.43
C VAL A 265 13.59 -13.99 10.24
N ASN A 266 13.51 -14.07 11.56
CA ASN A 266 14.70 -14.13 12.41
C ASN A 266 15.52 -15.41 12.17
N ALA A 267 14.85 -16.56 12.00
CA ALA A 267 15.52 -17.83 11.73
C ALA A 267 16.23 -17.84 10.37
N ALA A 268 15.59 -17.30 9.33
CA ALA A 268 16.21 -17.18 8.01
C ALA A 268 17.47 -16.31 8.06
N ARG A 269 17.41 -15.16 8.75
CA ARG A 269 18.59 -14.29 8.93
C ARG A 269 19.70 -14.98 9.70
N ALA A 270 19.38 -15.68 10.78
CA ALA A 270 20.36 -16.47 11.53
C ALA A 270 21.00 -17.58 10.68
N GLY A 271 20.27 -18.12 9.71
CA GLY A 271 20.75 -19.10 8.73
C GLY A 271 21.44 -18.49 7.50
N GLY A 272 21.64 -17.17 7.42
CA GLY A 272 22.24 -16.48 6.28
C GLY A 272 21.32 -16.34 5.05
N GLY A 273 20.03 -16.61 5.20
CA GLY A 273 18.99 -16.33 4.22
C GLY A 273 18.70 -14.83 4.12
N ARG A 274 18.16 -14.41 2.97
CA ARG A 274 17.80 -13.00 2.72
C ARG A 274 16.33 -12.75 3.00
N VAL A 275 16.01 -11.60 3.58
CA VAL A 275 14.64 -11.13 3.76
C VAL A 275 14.28 -10.14 2.68
N ILE A 276 13.44 -10.56 1.74
CA ILE A 276 13.02 -9.73 0.61
C ILE A 276 11.57 -9.32 0.82
N ALA A 277 11.34 -8.02 0.99
CA ALA A 277 9.99 -7.49 1.10
C ALA A 277 9.32 -7.43 -0.27
N VAL A 278 8.07 -7.88 -0.37
CA VAL A 278 7.24 -7.76 -1.57
C VAL A 278 6.34 -6.54 -1.40
N GLY A 279 6.83 -5.41 -1.89
CA GLY A 279 6.17 -4.10 -1.81
C GLY A 279 6.65 -3.24 -0.64
N THR A 280 6.49 -1.94 -0.79
CA THR A 280 6.84 -0.90 0.21
C THR A 280 6.02 -1.05 1.51
N THR A 281 4.81 -1.59 1.42
CA THR A 281 3.94 -1.88 2.56
C THR A 281 4.50 -2.98 3.45
N ALA A 282 5.04 -4.06 2.86
CA ALA A 282 5.71 -5.12 3.60
C ALA A 282 6.97 -4.62 4.30
N VAL A 283 7.75 -3.71 3.67
CA VAL A 283 8.88 -3.04 4.33
C VAL A 283 8.41 -2.30 5.57
N ARG A 284 7.39 -1.43 5.46
CA ARG A 284 6.89 -0.64 6.60
C ARG A 284 6.39 -1.51 7.74
N ALA A 285 5.60 -2.55 7.46
CA ALA A 285 5.10 -3.47 8.48
C ALA A 285 6.26 -4.14 9.24
N LEU A 286 7.21 -4.73 8.50
CA LEU A 286 8.31 -5.48 9.09
C LEU A 286 9.27 -4.57 9.87
N GLU A 287 9.63 -3.42 9.30
CA GLU A 287 10.51 -2.44 9.92
C GLU A 287 9.90 -1.74 11.14
N SER A 288 8.56 -1.72 11.25
CA SER A 288 7.84 -1.28 12.45
C SER A 288 7.89 -2.33 13.56
N ALA A 289 8.02 -3.60 13.21
CA ALA A 289 8.17 -4.72 14.15
C ALA A 289 9.64 -5.01 14.53
N ALA A 290 10.60 -4.34 13.91
CA ALA A 290 12.03 -4.53 14.13
C ALA A 290 12.55 -3.66 15.30
N GLY A 291 13.15 -4.30 16.30
CA GLY A 291 13.87 -3.63 17.37
C GLY A 291 15.16 -2.95 16.90
N ALA A 292 15.76 -2.14 17.77
CA ALA A 292 17.07 -1.53 17.51
C ALA A 292 18.20 -2.58 17.39
N ASP A 293 17.99 -3.76 17.98
CA ASP A 293 18.82 -4.95 17.88
C ASP A 293 18.68 -5.70 16.53
N GLY A 294 17.82 -5.22 15.63
CA GLY A 294 17.55 -5.86 14.35
C GLY A 294 16.70 -7.13 14.47
N VAL A 295 16.15 -7.45 15.65
CA VAL A 295 15.28 -8.61 15.85
C VAL A 295 13.83 -8.23 15.60
N VAL A 296 13.14 -8.99 14.76
CA VAL A 296 11.71 -8.84 14.51
C VAL A 296 10.91 -9.46 15.65
N ARG A 297 9.93 -8.74 16.18
CA ARG A 297 9.03 -9.24 17.23
C ARG A 297 7.59 -9.21 16.74
N ALA A 298 6.77 -10.14 17.21
CA ALA A 298 5.34 -10.09 16.95
C ALA A 298 4.79 -8.73 17.40
N ARG A 299 4.06 -8.05 16.54
CA ARG A 299 3.53 -6.71 16.83
C ARG A 299 2.29 -6.44 15.99
N GLU A 300 1.30 -5.83 16.62
CA GLU A 300 0.12 -5.28 15.98
C GLU A 300 -0.11 -3.83 16.45
N GLY A 301 -0.91 -3.09 15.70
CA GLY A 301 -1.30 -1.73 16.01
C GLY A 301 -1.18 -0.82 14.81
N TRP A 302 -0.72 0.40 15.03
CA TRP A 302 -0.63 1.44 14.01
C TRP A 302 0.82 1.76 13.67
N THR A 303 1.11 1.98 12.37
CA THR A 303 2.41 2.44 11.89
C THR A 303 2.28 3.70 11.06
N ASP A 304 3.00 4.74 11.49
CA ASP A 304 3.26 5.98 10.77
C ASP A 304 4.72 6.02 10.25
N LEU A 305 5.39 4.85 10.26
CA LEU A 305 6.81 4.77 9.96
C LEU A 305 7.11 5.24 8.53
N VAL A 306 7.96 6.28 8.44
CA VAL A 306 8.57 6.76 7.19
C VAL A 306 9.97 6.18 7.06
N VAL A 307 10.21 5.41 6.00
CA VAL A 307 11.54 4.86 5.70
C VAL A 307 12.27 5.83 4.77
N THR A 308 13.35 6.43 5.28
CA THR A 308 14.21 7.37 4.55
C THR A 308 15.63 6.83 4.43
N PRO A 309 16.46 7.35 3.50
CA PRO A 309 17.87 6.95 3.41
C PRO A 309 18.66 7.18 4.71
N GLN A 310 18.31 8.21 5.50
CA GLN A 310 18.98 8.53 6.76
C GLN A 310 18.64 7.51 7.86
N ARG A 311 17.40 7.02 7.89
CA ARG A 311 16.97 5.96 8.82
C ARG A 311 17.52 4.59 8.40
N GLY A 312 17.48 4.30 7.10
CA GLY A 312 17.74 2.97 6.55
C GLY A 312 16.66 1.94 6.89
N VAL A 313 17.02 0.68 6.65
CA VAL A 313 16.27 -0.54 7.04
C VAL A 313 17.15 -1.42 7.91
N ARG A 314 16.55 -2.19 8.82
CA ARG A 314 17.28 -3.06 9.78
C ARG A 314 17.21 -4.53 9.43
N VAL A 315 16.13 -4.94 8.77
CA VAL A 315 15.78 -6.35 8.56
C VAL A 315 15.73 -6.70 7.08
N VAL A 316 15.25 -5.77 6.26
CA VAL A 316 15.04 -6.02 4.82
C VAL A 316 16.37 -6.00 4.07
N ASP A 317 16.69 -7.12 3.40
CA ASP A 317 17.87 -7.29 2.54
C ASP A 317 17.58 -7.04 1.06
N GLY A 318 16.31 -6.86 0.69
CA GLY A 318 15.91 -6.63 -0.70
C GLY A 318 14.45 -6.24 -0.83
N LEU A 319 14.10 -5.64 -1.97
CA LEU A 319 12.75 -5.17 -2.24
C LEU A 319 12.31 -5.60 -3.63
N LEU A 320 11.19 -6.30 -3.71
CA LEU A 320 10.44 -6.52 -4.95
C LEU A 320 9.31 -5.50 -5.01
N THR A 321 9.28 -4.65 -6.03
CA THR A 321 8.36 -3.50 -6.10
C THR A 321 8.00 -3.16 -7.54
N GLY A 322 6.92 -2.39 -7.77
CA GLY A 322 6.67 -1.77 -9.07
C GLY A 322 7.64 -0.62 -9.35
N LEU A 323 7.59 -0.07 -10.56
CA LEU A 323 8.31 1.16 -10.90
C LEU A 323 7.48 2.39 -10.54
N HIS A 324 8.05 3.27 -9.71
CA HIS A 324 7.40 4.46 -9.14
C HIS A 324 7.93 5.74 -9.75
N GLU A 325 7.09 6.74 -9.99
CA GLU A 325 7.56 8.06 -10.45
C GLU A 325 8.58 8.67 -9.47
N PRO A 326 9.65 9.35 -9.95
CA PRO A 326 10.74 9.84 -9.10
C PRO A 326 10.36 10.89 -8.06
N GLU A 327 9.23 11.58 -8.19
CA GLU A 327 8.75 12.50 -7.15
C GLU A 327 8.07 11.79 -5.96
N ALA A 328 7.82 10.48 -6.03
CA ALA A 328 7.10 9.74 -5.00
C ALA A 328 7.94 9.50 -3.72
N SER A 329 7.28 9.54 -2.56
CA SER A 329 7.85 9.12 -1.25
C SER A 329 8.43 7.69 -1.29
N HIS A 330 7.93 6.83 -2.17
CA HIS A 330 8.49 5.51 -2.45
C HIS A 330 9.97 5.56 -2.87
N LEU A 331 10.41 6.58 -3.60
CA LEU A 331 11.80 6.70 -4.04
C LEU A 331 12.77 6.79 -2.85
N LEU A 332 12.35 7.45 -1.75
CA LEU A 332 13.15 7.53 -0.52
C LEU A 332 13.34 6.15 0.11
N MET A 333 12.30 5.32 0.11
CA MET A 333 12.36 3.96 0.63
C MET A 333 13.23 3.05 -0.26
N LEU A 334 13.07 3.13 -1.59
CA LEU A 334 13.91 2.38 -2.53
C LEU A 334 15.39 2.72 -2.32
N ARG A 335 15.71 4.00 -2.12
CA ARG A 335 17.07 4.47 -1.80
C ARG A 335 17.55 4.00 -0.44
N ALA A 336 16.67 3.89 0.55
CA ALA A 336 17.01 3.36 1.87
C ALA A 336 17.34 1.85 1.83
N VAL A 337 16.69 1.09 0.95
CA VAL A 337 16.93 -0.36 0.80
C VAL A 337 18.16 -0.65 -0.06
N ALA A 338 18.31 0.00 -1.21
CA ALA A 338 19.29 -0.38 -2.22
C ALA A 338 20.40 0.65 -2.47
N GLY A 339 20.27 1.86 -1.93
CA GLY A 339 21.17 2.97 -2.19
C GLY A 339 20.84 3.76 -3.46
N ARG A 340 21.27 5.03 -3.48
CA ARG A 340 20.96 5.98 -4.56
C ARG A 340 21.44 5.53 -5.93
N ALA A 341 22.70 5.10 -6.04
CA ALA A 341 23.31 4.72 -7.32
C ALA A 341 22.61 3.52 -7.98
N VAL A 342 22.14 2.56 -7.19
CA VAL A 342 21.40 1.39 -7.68
C VAL A 342 20.06 1.83 -8.29
N VAL A 343 19.31 2.66 -7.55
CA VAL A 343 18.00 3.15 -7.99
C VAL A 343 18.13 3.99 -9.25
N GLU A 344 19.04 4.97 -9.28
CA GLU A 344 19.24 5.83 -10.45
C GLU A 344 19.62 5.01 -11.69
N ARG A 345 20.61 4.12 -11.58
CA ARG A 345 21.03 3.27 -12.70
C ARG A 345 19.91 2.36 -13.19
N SER A 346 19.14 1.78 -12.27
CA SER A 346 18.03 0.90 -12.64
C SER A 346 16.88 1.63 -13.34
N TYR A 347 16.59 2.88 -12.95
CA TYR A 347 15.54 3.67 -13.57
C TYR A 347 15.91 4.14 -14.98
N GLU A 348 17.18 4.51 -15.19
CA GLU A 348 17.72 4.75 -16.54
C GLU A 348 17.54 3.52 -17.43
N GLU A 349 17.91 2.33 -16.92
CA GLU A 349 17.78 1.07 -17.65
C GLU A 349 16.31 0.70 -17.89
N ALA A 350 15.42 0.96 -16.94
CA ALA A 350 13.98 0.73 -17.08
C ALA A 350 13.37 1.60 -18.18
N LEU A 351 13.76 2.88 -18.26
CA LEU A 351 13.31 3.79 -19.31
C LEU A 351 13.85 3.38 -20.68
N ASN A 352 15.15 3.11 -20.78
CA ASN A 352 15.78 2.66 -22.03
C ASN A 352 15.15 1.34 -22.52
N GLY A 353 14.90 0.42 -21.58
CA GLY A 353 14.23 -0.84 -21.83
C GLY A 353 12.71 -0.73 -22.02
N ARG A 354 12.11 0.46 -21.95
CA ARG A 354 10.66 0.72 -22.08
C ARG A 354 9.80 -0.16 -21.15
N TYR A 355 10.22 -0.29 -19.89
CA TYR A 355 9.40 -0.96 -18.87
C TYR A 355 8.10 -0.20 -18.64
N LEU A 356 7.04 -0.92 -18.26
CA LEU A 356 5.76 -0.36 -17.89
C LEU A 356 5.72 -0.03 -16.39
N TRP A 357 5.11 1.09 -16.03
CA TRP A 357 5.14 1.70 -14.70
C TRP A 357 3.78 1.62 -14.01
N HIS A 358 3.76 1.97 -12.72
CA HIS A 358 2.61 1.97 -11.81
C HIS A 358 2.11 0.56 -11.43
N GLU A 359 0.98 0.48 -10.74
CA GLU A 359 0.48 -0.70 -10.03
C GLU A 359 0.20 -1.91 -10.93
N PHE A 360 -0.14 -1.67 -12.20
CA PHE A 360 -0.28 -2.74 -13.19
C PHE A 360 0.99 -3.01 -14.00
N GLY A 361 2.05 -2.24 -13.80
CA GLY A 361 3.28 -2.28 -14.59
C GLY A 361 4.16 -3.49 -14.35
N ASP A 362 5.39 -3.36 -14.82
CA ASP A 362 6.45 -4.32 -14.62
C ASP A 362 7.04 -4.20 -13.20
N VAL A 363 7.79 -5.22 -12.82
CA VAL A 363 8.32 -5.38 -11.46
C VAL A 363 9.84 -5.17 -11.45
N HIS A 364 10.35 -4.71 -10.32
CA HIS A 364 11.76 -4.48 -10.06
C HIS A 364 12.19 -5.17 -8.76
N LEU A 365 13.15 -6.09 -8.87
CA LEU A 365 13.85 -6.68 -7.73
C LEU A 365 15.15 -5.92 -7.46
N LEU A 366 15.17 -5.23 -6.31
CA LEU A 366 16.31 -4.49 -5.78
C LEU A 366 17.04 -5.31 -4.73
N LEU A 367 18.29 -5.64 -5.01
CA LEU A 367 19.22 -6.26 -4.06
C LEU A 367 20.42 -5.33 -3.89
N PRO A 368 20.74 -4.89 -2.65
CA PRO A 368 21.86 -3.99 -2.39
C PRO A 368 23.19 -4.62 -2.84
N GLY A 369 24.16 -3.77 -3.17
CA GLY A 369 25.54 -4.21 -3.37
C GLY A 369 26.16 -4.72 -2.06
N LYS A 370 27.23 -5.51 -2.14
CA LYS A 370 27.91 -6.10 -0.96
C LYS A 370 28.36 -5.05 0.08
N ASP A 371 28.51 -3.78 -0.33
CA ASP A 371 29.06 -2.72 0.53
C ASP A 371 28.02 -2.07 1.47
N LEU A 372 26.72 -2.28 1.25
CA LEU A 372 25.66 -1.69 2.10
C LEU A 372 25.23 -2.61 3.26
N THR A 373 25.48 -3.91 3.17
CA THR A 373 24.99 -4.89 4.18
C THR A 373 25.75 -4.86 5.50
N HIS A 374 26.88 -4.12 5.58
CA HIS A 374 27.77 -4.11 6.76
C HIS A 374 28.03 -2.69 7.32
N GLY A 375 27.38 -1.64 6.80
CA GLY A 375 27.77 -0.25 7.05
C GLY A 375 27.25 0.43 8.33
N ILE A 376 26.39 -0.20 9.14
CA ILE A 376 25.75 0.50 10.28
C ILE A 376 26.40 0.15 11.64
N ALA A 377 27.36 -0.77 11.68
CA ALA A 377 28.00 -1.19 12.95
C ALA A 377 29.35 -0.52 13.28
N SER A 378 29.87 0.41 12.46
CA SER A 378 31.25 0.92 12.63
C SER A 378 31.40 2.45 12.61
N ALA A 379 30.34 3.22 12.92
CA ALA A 379 30.42 4.68 13.00
C ALA A 379 30.08 5.20 14.41
N THR A 380 30.68 4.60 15.43
CA THR A 380 30.82 5.20 16.77
C THR A 380 32.02 4.53 17.42
N LEU A 381 33.19 5.13 17.21
CA LEU A 381 34.40 5.07 18.06
C LEU A 381 35.56 5.59 17.22
N GLY A 382 35.89 6.87 17.38
CA GLY A 382 37.11 7.44 16.83
C GLY A 382 36.92 8.84 16.29
N GLU A 383 36.74 9.81 17.19
CA GLU A 383 37.29 11.16 17.04
C GLU A 383 36.96 11.95 18.31
N ASN A 384 37.90 11.95 19.25
CA ASN A 384 38.05 12.99 20.27
C ASN A 384 39.40 12.82 20.95
N ALA A 385 40.45 13.36 20.32
CA ALA A 385 41.67 13.78 21.00
C ALA A 385 42.52 14.63 20.06
N VAL A 386 42.26 15.95 19.99
CA VAL A 386 43.35 16.94 19.93
C VAL A 386 42.91 18.23 20.66
N SER A 387 43.68 18.51 21.69
CA SER A 387 43.80 19.68 22.57
C SER A 387 43.67 21.06 21.93
N ALA A 388 43.10 22.01 22.68
CA ALA A 388 43.41 23.44 22.57
C ALA A 388 44.10 23.89 23.87
N VAL A 389 45.29 24.49 23.72
CA VAL A 389 45.83 25.53 24.61
C VAL A 389 45.56 26.85 23.91
#